data_AF-A0A6L2PG86-F1
#
_entry.id   AF-A0A6L2PG86-F1
#
_cell.length_a   1.000
_cell.length_b   1.000
_cell.length_c   1.000
_cell.angle_alpha   90.00
_cell.angle_beta   90.00
_cell.angle_gamma   90.00
#
_symmetry.space_group_name_H-M   'P 1'
#
loop_
_entity.id
_entity.type
_entity.pdbx_description
1 polymer ?
#
loop_
_entity_poly.entity_id
_entity_poly.type
_entity_poly.pdbx_seq_one_letter_code
_entity_poly.pdbx_strand_id
1 'polypeptide(L)'
;MNEELGLQLGLSDMLQHCTVQSMASFIENPTVNKAGVNLDLQAVVDMNSLCKAPLDIHLRAFWCSFQLSSCIWRRNRVLLTGATGYFGAFILKELLQSTEVCF
;
A
#
# COMPACT_ATOMS: atom_id res chain seq x y z
N MET A 1 17.75 5.10 26.05
CA MET A 1 17.92 5.35 24.60
C MET A 1 17.76 6.81 24.21
N ASN A 2 16.56 7.39 24.07
CA ASN A 2 16.44 8.82 23.66
C ASN A 2 17.03 9.79 24.70
N GLU A 3 16.93 9.46 25.99
CA GLU A 3 17.52 10.26 27.09
C GLU A 3 19.06 10.12 27.19
N GLU A 4 19.64 9.00 26.76
CA GLU A 4 21.10 8.77 26.78
C GLU A 4 21.79 9.32 25.53
N LEU A 5 21.09 9.33 24.39
CA LEU A 5 21.60 9.82 23.12
C LEU A 5 21.30 11.32 22.90
N GLY A 6 20.49 11.94 23.76
CA GLY A 6 20.08 13.35 23.64
C GLY A 6 19.32 13.67 22.35
N LEU A 7 18.82 12.65 21.65
CA LEU A 7 18.21 12.73 20.33
C LEU A 7 16.78 12.17 20.40
N GLN A 8 15.84 12.83 19.73
CA GLN A 8 14.50 12.30 19.52
C GLN A 8 14.51 11.42 18.26
N LEU A 9 14.83 10.12 18.42
CA LEU A 9 14.75 9.15 17.33
C LEU A 9 13.31 8.64 17.17
N GLY A 10 12.76 8.77 15.96
CA GLY A 10 11.48 8.16 15.59
C GLY A 10 11.65 6.73 15.06
N LEU A 11 10.57 5.94 15.08
CA LEU A 11 10.56 4.61 14.45
C LEU A 11 10.90 4.69 12.95
N SER A 12 10.47 5.76 12.29
CA SER A 12 10.77 6.04 10.88
C SER A 12 12.27 6.08 10.61
N ASP A 13 13.04 6.72 11.50
CA ASP A 13 14.50 6.87 11.35
C ASP A 13 15.19 5.52 11.55
N MET A 14 14.69 4.69 12.47
CA MET A 14 15.14 3.31 12.66
C MET A 14 14.91 2.43 11.45
N LEU A 15 13.76 2.60 10.78
CA LEU A 15 13.43 1.86 9.55
C LEU A 15 14.18 2.39 8.32
N GLN A 16 14.56 3.66 8.30
CA GLN A 16 15.40 4.24 7.24
C GLN A 16 16.88 3.84 7.40
N HIS A 17 17.35 3.68 8.63
CA HIS A 17 18.73 3.33 8.96
C HIS A 17 18.81 1.97 9.69
N CYS A 18 18.36 0.90 9.03
CA CYS A 18 18.26 -0.45 9.60
C CYS A 18 19.59 -1.11 10.02
N THR A 19 20.75 -0.54 9.69
CA THR A 19 22.07 -1.09 10.07
C THR A 19 22.71 -0.27 11.17
N VAL A 20 23.43 -0.93 12.10
CA VAL A 20 24.14 -0.26 13.20
C VAL A 20 25.13 0.78 12.67
N GLN A 21 25.81 0.49 11.56
CA GLN A 21 26.71 1.43 10.89
C GLN A 21 25.96 2.66 10.35
N SER A 22 24.84 2.45 9.64
CA SER A 22 24.03 3.56 9.10
C SER A 22 23.43 4.41 10.20
N MET A 23 23.01 3.79 11.31
CA MET A 23 22.44 4.49 12.46
C MET A 23 23.52 5.27 13.22
N ALA A 24 24.71 4.70 13.42
CA ALA A 24 25.83 5.40 14.04
C ALA A 24 26.26 6.63 13.21
N SER A 25 26.37 6.47 11.89
CA SER A 25 26.68 7.59 11.00
C SER A 25 25.58 8.66 10.95
N PHE A 26 24.31 8.29 11.18
CA PHE A 26 23.19 9.23 11.31
C PHE A 26 23.23 10.00 12.64
N ILE A 27 23.52 9.31 13.75
CA ILE A 27 23.63 9.89 15.09
C ILE A 27 24.81 10.85 15.20
N GLU A 28 25.95 10.51 14.59
CA GLU A 28 27.19 11.31 14.64
C GLU A 28 27.12 12.59 13.80
N ASN A 29 26.36 12.60 12.70
CA ASN A 29 26.26 13.75 11.79
C ASN A 29 24.81 13.99 11.31
N PRO A 30 23.92 14.53 12.17
CA PRO A 30 22.50 14.72 11.83
C PRO A 30 22.25 15.71 10.68
N THR A 31 23.25 16.54 10.32
CA THR A 31 23.13 17.58 9.29
C THR A 31 23.77 17.23 7.95
N VAL A 32 24.64 16.22 7.87
CA VAL A 32 25.50 15.97 6.69
C VAL A 32 24.85 14.99 5.70
N ASN A 33 23.90 14.15 6.15
CA ASN A 33 23.38 13.05 5.32
C ASN A 33 22.12 13.39 4.51
N LYS A 34 21.93 14.66 4.10
CA LYS A 34 21.07 14.99 2.95
C LYS A 34 21.75 14.78 1.59
N ALA A 35 23.00 14.31 1.58
CA ALA A 35 23.77 14.04 0.36
C ALA A 35 23.83 12.53 0.01
N GLY A 36 22.84 11.74 0.42
CA GLY A 36 22.53 10.51 -0.31
C GLY A 36 21.99 10.90 -1.68
N VAL A 37 22.45 10.26 -2.76
CA VAL A 37 21.91 10.46 -4.11
C VAL A 37 20.39 10.49 -4.01
N ASN A 38 19.81 11.69 -4.15
CA ASN A 38 18.38 11.92 -4.07
C ASN A 38 17.78 11.42 -5.38
N LEU A 39 17.75 10.10 -5.53
CA LEU A 39 17.01 9.44 -6.58
C LEU A 39 15.56 9.54 -6.13
N ASP A 40 14.87 10.54 -6.67
CA ASP A 40 13.44 10.70 -6.49
C ASP A 40 12.75 9.51 -7.17
N LEU A 41 12.62 8.43 -6.41
CA LEU A 41 11.97 7.18 -6.82
C LEU A 41 10.52 7.45 -7.22
N GLN A 42 9.88 8.48 -6.65
CA GLN A 42 8.54 8.88 -7.02
C GLN A 42 8.54 9.44 -8.46
N ALA A 43 9.49 10.33 -8.79
CA ALA A 43 9.65 10.81 -10.16
C ALA A 43 10.01 9.68 -11.16
N VAL A 44 10.81 8.69 -10.76
CA VAL A 44 11.15 7.54 -11.62
C VAL A 44 9.93 6.63 -11.85
N VAL A 45 9.10 6.41 -10.83
CA VAL A 45 7.84 5.67 -10.94
C VAL A 45 6.85 6.42 -11.82
N ASP A 46 6.74 7.74 -11.66
CA ASP A 46 5.84 8.59 -12.46
C ASP A 46 6.25 8.61 -13.94
N MET A 47 7.55 8.65 -14.23
CA MET A 47 8.05 8.58 -15.62
C MET A 47 7.80 7.21 -16.26
N ASN A 48 7.96 6.12 -15.52
CA ASN A 48 7.83 4.75 -16.03
C ASN A 48 6.41 4.18 -15.91
N SER A 49 5.49 4.92 -15.30
CA SER A 49 4.08 4.53 -15.26
C SER A 49 3.53 4.48 -16.68
N LEU A 50 3.32 3.27 -17.19
CA LEU A 50 2.62 2.98 -18.46
C LEU A 50 1.15 3.49 -18.44
N CYS A 51 0.69 3.96 -17.28
CA CYS A 51 -0.65 4.45 -16.99
C CYS A 51 -0.82 5.96 -17.29
N LYS A 52 -0.31 6.42 -18.44
CA LYS A 52 -0.74 7.71 -19.04
C LYS A 52 -1.85 7.53 -20.07
N ALA A 53 -2.35 6.30 -20.27
CA ALA A 53 -3.66 6.10 -20.87
C ALA A 53 -4.71 6.80 -19.98
N PRO A 54 -5.75 7.44 -20.55
CA PRO A 54 -6.72 8.15 -19.74
C PRO A 54 -7.39 7.13 -18.81
N LEU A 55 -7.02 7.16 -17.53
CA LEU A 55 -7.61 6.35 -16.46
C LEU A 55 -9.15 6.39 -16.53
N ASP A 56 -9.67 7.50 -17.05
CA ASP A 56 -11.08 7.75 -17.35
C ASP A 56 -11.73 6.68 -18.25
N ILE A 57 -11.06 6.11 -19.26
CA ILE A 57 -11.68 5.07 -20.10
C ILE A 57 -11.90 3.77 -19.32
N HIS A 58 -10.92 3.38 -18.49
CA HIS A 58 -11.00 2.17 -17.67
C HIS A 58 -11.95 2.37 -16.49
N LEU A 59 -11.93 3.54 -15.85
CA LEU A 59 -12.88 3.92 -14.81
C LEU A 59 -14.31 3.97 -15.32
N ARG A 60 -14.52 4.55 -16.51
CA ARG A 60 -15.84 4.61 -17.15
C ARG A 60 -16.31 3.23 -17.56
N ALA A 61 -15.45 2.39 -18.15
CA ALA A 61 -15.79 1.00 -18.45
C ALA A 61 -16.13 0.21 -17.17
N PHE A 62 -15.38 0.42 -16.09
CA PHE A 62 -15.67 -0.15 -14.77
C PHE A 62 -17.03 0.32 -14.24
N TRP A 63 -17.33 1.61 -14.31
CA TRP A 63 -18.62 2.16 -13.85
C TRP A 63 -19.79 1.65 -14.69
N CYS A 64 -19.65 1.61 -16.02
CA CYS A 64 -20.65 1.02 -16.90
C CYS A 64 -20.85 -0.47 -16.60
N SER A 65 -19.78 -1.21 -16.29
CA SER A 65 -19.89 -2.60 -15.87
C SER A 65 -20.67 -2.74 -14.55
N PHE A 66 -20.45 -1.84 -13.59
CA PHE A 66 -21.16 -1.83 -12.31
C PHE A 66 -22.66 -1.53 -12.48
N GLN A 67 -23.00 -0.59 -13.36
CA GLN A 67 -24.39 -0.24 -13.69
C GLN A 67 -25.14 -1.39 -14.38
N LEU A 68 -24.43 -2.23 -15.15
CA LEU A 68 -24.97 -3.46 -15.75
C LEU A 68 -24.98 -4.65 -14.76
N SER A 69 -24.23 -4.56 -13.65
CA SER A 69 -23.88 -5.68 -12.75
C SER A 69 -24.87 -5.98 -11.64
N SER A 70 -25.93 -5.18 -11.45
CA SER A 70 -26.99 -5.47 -10.46
C SER A 70 -27.59 -6.88 -10.62
N CYS A 71 -27.43 -7.49 -11.81
CA CYS A 71 -27.85 -8.86 -12.12
C CYS A 71 -26.69 -9.88 -12.20
N ILE A 72 -25.43 -9.46 -12.39
CA ILE A 72 -24.27 -10.34 -12.67
C ILE A 72 -23.64 -10.89 -11.39
N TRP A 73 -23.70 -10.13 -10.29
CA TRP A 73 -23.04 -10.51 -9.03
C TRP A 73 -23.79 -11.57 -8.21
N ARG A 74 -24.98 -11.98 -8.64
CA ARG A 74 -25.79 -12.97 -7.90
C ARG A 74 -25.21 -14.40 -7.90
N ARG A 75 -24.18 -14.70 -8.70
CA ARG A 75 -23.69 -16.08 -8.90
C ARG A 75 -22.20 -16.23 -9.23
N ASN A 76 -21.35 -15.27 -8.85
CA ASN A 76 -19.93 -15.32 -9.21
C ASN A 76 -19.04 -15.76 -8.04
N ARG A 77 -18.08 -16.62 -8.35
CA ARG A 77 -17.00 -17.04 -7.43
C ARG A 77 -16.00 -15.89 -7.31
N VAL A 78 -15.69 -15.48 -6.08
CA VAL A 78 -14.75 -14.38 -5.80
C VAL A 78 -13.41 -14.94 -5.36
N LEU A 79 -12.32 -14.41 -5.92
CA LEU A 79 -10.97 -14.64 -5.42
C LEU A 79 -10.62 -13.51 -4.44
N LEU A 80 -10.57 -13.83 -3.15
CA LEU A 80 -10.23 -12.88 -2.08
C LEU A 80 -8.78 -13.08 -1.63
N THR A 81 -7.96 -12.04 -1.72
CA THR A 81 -6.61 -12.01 -1.16
C THR A 81 -6.62 -11.40 0.24
N GLY A 82 -5.71 -11.84 1.11
CA GLY A 82 -5.64 -11.33 2.49
C GLY A 82 -6.83 -11.72 3.37
N ALA A 83 -7.53 -12.82 3.05
CA ALA A 83 -8.70 -13.31 3.81
C ALA A 83 -8.40 -13.62 5.29
N THR A 84 -7.13 -13.85 5.64
CA THR A 84 -6.68 -14.07 7.03
C THR A 84 -6.38 -12.77 7.78
N GLY A 85 -6.29 -11.63 7.08
CA GLY A 85 -6.11 -10.32 7.70
C GLY A 85 -7.41 -9.79 8.28
N TYR A 86 -7.33 -8.77 9.15
CA TYR A 86 -8.50 -8.17 9.80
C TYR A 86 -9.59 -7.83 8.78
N PHE A 87 -9.28 -7.00 7.79
CA PHE A 87 -10.25 -6.57 6.79
C PHE A 87 -10.78 -7.71 5.91
N GLY A 88 -9.89 -8.62 5.48
CA GLY A 88 -10.28 -9.74 4.64
C GLY A 88 -11.21 -10.73 5.33
N ALA A 89 -11.03 -10.96 6.64
CA ALA A 89 -11.90 -11.83 7.42
C ALA A 89 -13.34 -11.28 7.51
N PHE A 90 -13.51 -9.97 7.67
CA PHE A 90 -14.81 -9.33 7.67
C PHE A 90 -15.48 -9.35 6.29
N ILE A 91 -14.73 -9.09 5.22
CA ILE A 91 -15.27 -9.25 3.85
C ILE A 91 -15.73 -10.68 3.60
N LEU A 92 -14.90 -11.67 3.98
CA LEU A 92 -15.25 -13.07 3.80
C LEU A 92 -16.53 -13.44 4.56
N LYS A 93 -16.68 -12.94 5.80
CA LYS A 93 -17.88 -13.13 6.59
C LYS A 93 -19.13 -12.59 5.87
N GLU A 94 -19.07 -11.37 5.36
CA GLU A 94 -20.20 -10.75 4.64
C GLU A 94 -20.51 -11.49 3.33
N LEU A 95 -19.48 -11.94 2.59
CA LEU A 95 -19.66 -12.73 1.38
C LEU A 95 -20.33 -14.09 1.66
N LEU A 96 -19.96 -14.76 2.75
CA LEU A 96 -20.60 -16.02 3.16
C LEU A 96 -22.05 -15.82 3.61
N GLN A 97 -22.39 -14.68 4.20
CA GLN A 97 -23.76 -14.39 4.66
C GLN A 97 -24.69 -13.94 3.53
N SER A 98 -24.14 -13.31 2.48
CA SER A 98 -24.90 -12.78 1.34
C SER A 98 -25.00 -13.74 0.16
N THR A 99 -24.23 -14.83 0.14
CA THR A 99 -24.31 -15.84 -0.92
C THR A 99 -25.34 -16.91 -0.57
N GLU A 100 -26.43 -16.96 -1.33
CA GLU A 100 -27.38 -18.08 -1.26
C GLU A 100 -26.71 -19.36 -1.77
N VAL A 101 -26.57 -20.36 -0.89
CA VAL A 101 -26.13 -21.70 -1.27
C VAL A 101 -27.31 -22.41 -1.92
N CYS A 102 -27.42 -22.38 -3.26
CA CYS A 102 -28.32 -23.29 -3.96
C CYS A 102 -27.76 -24.72 -3.86
N PHE A 103 -28.39 -25.57 -3.05
CA PHE A 103 -28.20 -27.02 -3.06
C PHE A 103 -29.04 -27.66 -4.17
#